data_AF-A0A1F3YKD3-F1
#
_entry.id   AF-A0A1F3YKD3-F1
#
_cell.length_a   1.000
_cell.length_b   1.000
_cell.length_c   1.000
_cell.angle_alpha   90.00
_cell.angle_beta   90.00
_cell.angle_gamma   90.00
#
_symmetry.space_group_name_H-M   'P 1'
#
loop_
_entity.id
_entity.type
_entity.pdbx_description
1 polymer ?
#
loop_
_entity_poly.entity_id
_entity_poly.type
_entity_poly.pdbx_seq_one_letter_code
_entity_poly.pdbx_strand_id
1 'polypeptide(L)'
;MLGGRANMDFVPVLRAVAFGTLVLGSGCSPLEPSGPQAFTGVVETLNGQPVAGALVRLQGTSTSTVTGADGRYGLPVQLDGAATHITAWKEGYYIGGASLASSNESYLIQLKALPTGDNPEYRWLPARTSTRSVASDETGKPCETCHHGEALPVVREWESSAHARAATNPFFLAFFNGGSRDVPLLPRIGYRLDFPGSAGNCANCHVPALALRRPYDADPNVATGVEREGVLCDLCHKVRQVEVDLAGGRAGVLSLAFTRPAQGEQMFFGPYDDVYPGPDSLHPLYKDSRYCAGCHHGLFWGVPAYSEFAEWQASAYAEKGIHCQDCHMRPDGKTSQFAVASEGGIVRRPETIPSHKFPGRDDLALMRSGIEAESNALIQGDRLRVQVRLRNTGAGHHVPTGSPMRNMVLLVEARDASGRLLEQVDGERIPQWAGEGPEEFGNYAGLPGKGYAKILSTPVAYPADPRLGDGRAPIYPAPHWRRFVVESDDRIPAGGEDATAYIFRMGPEVNTAHVRIQLLHRRTFRIWFEAEAKFDGDLTLFERNQSLQR
;
A
#
# COMPACT_ATOMS: atom_id res chain seq x y z
N MET A 1 -2.90 2.85 41.51
CA MET A 1 -2.74 1.39 41.59
C MET A 1 -2.38 0.89 40.21
N LEU A 2 -1.23 0.24 40.12
CA LEU A 2 -0.59 -0.24 38.89
C LEU A 2 -1.35 -1.46 38.34
N GLY A 3 -1.70 -1.43 37.04
CA GLY A 3 -2.22 -2.58 36.30
C GLY A 3 -1.35 -2.80 35.07
N GLY A 4 -0.63 -3.92 35.06
CA GLY A 4 0.52 -4.20 34.21
C GLY A 4 0.24 -4.36 32.72
N ARG A 5 1.23 -3.97 31.92
CA ARG A 5 1.36 -4.26 30.49
C ARG A 5 1.81 -5.72 30.34
N ALA A 6 1.07 -6.52 29.59
CA ALA A 6 1.52 -7.83 29.15
C ALA A 6 2.40 -7.67 27.91
N ASN A 7 3.72 -7.89 28.07
CA ASN A 7 4.59 -8.26 26.96
C ASN A 7 4.37 -9.76 26.70
N MET A 8 3.92 -10.12 25.50
CA MET A 8 3.91 -11.50 25.04
C MET A 8 5.12 -11.72 24.14
N ASP A 9 6.17 -12.28 24.74
CA ASP A 9 7.32 -12.84 24.01
C ASP A 9 6.92 -14.19 23.41
N PHE A 10 7.04 -14.33 22.09
CA PHE A 10 6.92 -15.60 21.38
C PHE A 10 8.23 -16.38 21.50
N VAL A 11 8.20 -17.52 22.19
CA VAL A 11 9.31 -18.50 22.23
C VAL A 11 8.95 -19.70 21.34
N PRO A 12 9.81 -20.13 20.40
CA PRO A 12 9.58 -21.37 19.67
C PRO A 12 10.02 -22.60 20.47
N VAL A 13 9.14 -23.59 20.53
CA VAL A 13 9.36 -24.90 21.17
C VAL A 13 10.22 -25.79 20.26
N LEU A 14 11.47 -26.05 20.67
CA LEU A 14 12.33 -27.08 20.08
C LEU A 14 12.05 -28.44 20.74
N ARG A 15 11.61 -29.43 19.97
CA ARG A 15 11.51 -30.83 20.41
C ARG A 15 12.89 -31.49 20.33
N ALA A 16 13.41 -31.92 21.49
CA ALA A 16 14.61 -32.77 21.58
C ALA A 16 14.26 -34.23 21.28
N VAL A 17 15.06 -34.87 20.40
CA VAL A 17 15.04 -36.33 20.18
C VAL A 17 16.30 -36.90 20.81
N ALA A 18 16.13 -37.85 21.73
CA ALA A 18 17.21 -38.54 22.42
C ALA A 18 17.83 -39.64 21.54
N PHE A 19 19.16 -39.68 21.46
CA PHE A 19 19.93 -40.77 20.84
C PHE A 19 20.36 -41.79 21.90
N GLY A 20 20.02 -43.06 21.66
CA GLY A 20 20.54 -44.20 22.41
C GLY A 20 21.90 -44.64 21.87
N THR A 21 22.84 -44.91 22.77
CA THR A 21 24.19 -45.39 22.48
C THR A 21 24.21 -46.92 22.43
N LEU A 22 24.79 -47.49 21.38
CA LEU A 22 25.30 -48.86 21.40
C LEU A 22 26.69 -48.87 20.75
N VAL A 23 27.69 -49.32 21.51
CA VAL A 23 29.08 -49.52 21.07
C VAL A 23 29.28 -51.01 20.77
N LEU A 24 30.05 -51.31 19.72
CA LEU A 24 30.89 -52.49 19.40
C LEU A 24 31.02 -52.50 17.85
N GLY A 25 32.15 -52.65 17.15
CA GLY A 25 33.57 -52.78 17.42
C GLY A 25 34.28 -52.95 16.05
N SER A 26 35.49 -52.37 15.94
CA SER A 26 36.65 -52.73 15.10
C SER A 26 36.49 -53.07 13.59
N GLY A 27 37.04 -52.18 12.75
CA GLY A 27 37.99 -52.56 11.69
C GLY A 27 37.46 -52.71 10.25
N CYS A 28 37.40 -51.60 9.51
CA CYS A 28 37.61 -51.60 8.06
C CYS A 28 38.06 -50.22 7.59
N SER A 29 38.87 -50.19 6.54
CA SER A 29 39.58 -49.08 5.88
C SER A 29 38.85 -47.73 5.83
N PRO A 30 39.57 -46.59 5.73
CA PRO A 30 38.94 -45.29 5.56
C PRO A 30 38.21 -45.27 4.21
N LEU A 31 36.91 -45.54 4.24
CA LEU A 31 36.00 -45.07 3.21
C LEU A 31 36.05 -43.55 3.27
N GLU A 32 36.56 -42.93 2.20
CA GLU A 32 36.39 -41.49 1.99
C GLU A 32 34.91 -41.14 2.24
N PRO A 33 34.61 -40.11 3.03
CA PRO A 33 33.24 -39.68 3.17
C PRO A 33 32.80 -39.11 1.82
N SER A 34 32.10 -39.92 1.03
CA SER A 34 31.24 -39.47 -0.06
C SER A 34 30.00 -38.76 0.52
N GLY A 35 30.24 -37.79 1.41
CA GLY A 35 29.26 -36.81 1.79
C GLY A 35 28.97 -35.91 0.58
N PRO A 36 27.77 -35.31 0.51
CA PRO A 36 27.48 -34.34 -0.55
C PRO A 36 28.56 -33.26 -0.56
N GLN A 37 29.07 -32.97 -1.75
CA GLN A 37 30.00 -31.87 -1.99
C GLN A 37 29.46 -30.62 -1.28
N ALA A 38 30.29 -29.87 -0.55
CA ALA A 38 29.85 -28.72 0.23
C ALA A 38 30.75 -27.52 -0.04
N PHE A 39 30.15 -26.37 -0.34
CA PHE A 39 30.88 -25.11 -0.26
C PHE A 39 31.10 -24.79 1.21
N THR A 40 32.35 -24.56 1.58
CA THR A 40 32.70 -24.19 2.96
C THR A 40 33.24 -22.78 2.99
N GLY A 41 33.35 -22.18 4.17
CA GLY A 41 33.92 -20.85 4.27
C GLY A 41 33.84 -20.27 5.67
N VAL A 42 34.27 -19.01 5.76
CA VAL A 42 34.20 -18.17 6.96
C VAL A 42 33.52 -16.87 6.59
N VAL A 43 32.59 -16.43 7.43
CA VAL A 43 32.07 -15.06 7.40
C VAL A 43 32.72 -14.28 8.53
N GLU A 44 33.30 -13.14 8.20
CA GLU A 44 33.94 -12.23 9.14
C GLU A 44 33.53 -10.79 8.88
N THR A 45 33.80 -9.90 9.83
CA THR A 45 33.72 -8.45 9.64
C THR A 45 34.95 -7.95 8.85
N LEU A 46 34.91 -6.71 8.36
CA LEU A 46 36.07 -6.08 7.68
C LEU A 46 37.36 -6.01 8.53
N ASN A 47 37.26 -6.14 9.86
CA ASN A 47 38.41 -6.22 10.77
C ASN A 47 38.78 -7.65 11.18
N GLY A 48 38.30 -8.67 10.46
CA GLY A 48 38.68 -10.07 10.64
C GLY A 48 38.04 -10.77 11.84
N GLN A 49 36.97 -10.22 12.42
CA GLN A 49 36.26 -10.88 13.53
C GLN A 49 35.22 -11.85 12.98
N PRO A 50 35.16 -13.10 13.46
CA PRO A 50 34.19 -14.07 12.99
C PRO A 50 32.76 -13.61 13.27
N VAL A 51 31.87 -13.80 12.30
CA VAL A 51 30.45 -13.43 12.44
C VAL A 51 29.62 -14.69 12.65
N ALA A 52 29.21 -14.91 13.90
CA ALA A 52 28.28 -15.99 14.25
C ALA A 52 26.84 -15.66 13.85
N GLY A 53 26.06 -16.66 13.43
CA GLY A 53 24.64 -16.49 13.11
C GLY A 53 24.36 -15.72 11.82
N ALA A 54 25.34 -15.58 10.92
CA ALA A 54 25.13 -15.00 9.59
C ALA A 54 24.40 -16.03 8.70
N LEU A 55 23.39 -15.57 7.98
CA LEU A 55 22.69 -16.35 6.97
C LEU A 55 23.55 -16.38 5.71
N VAL A 56 23.94 -17.57 5.27
CA VAL A 56 24.74 -17.80 4.06
C VAL A 56 23.86 -18.48 3.02
N ARG A 57 23.79 -17.93 1.80
CA ARG A 57 22.90 -18.41 0.73
C ARG A 57 23.63 -18.54 -0.60
N LEU A 58 23.33 -19.63 -1.32
CA LEU A 58 23.64 -19.75 -2.74
C LEU A 58 22.65 -18.86 -3.52
N GLN A 59 23.16 -17.81 -4.16
CA GLN A 59 22.36 -16.73 -4.74
C GLN A 59 21.23 -17.24 -5.64
N GLY A 60 19.99 -16.76 -5.40
CA GLY A 60 18.81 -17.12 -6.19
C GLY A 60 18.13 -18.43 -5.79
N THR A 61 18.67 -19.16 -4.81
CA THR A 61 18.17 -20.50 -4.44
C THR A 61 17.65 -20.55 -3.01
N SER A 62 16.93 -21.63 -2.68
CA SER A 62 16.53 -21.91 -1.30
C SER A 62 17.68 -22.47 -0.43
N THR A 63 18.78 -22.91 -1.07
CA THR A 63 19.96 -23.50 -0.42
C THR A 63 20.67 -22.45 0.44
N SER A 64 20.57 -22.64 1.75
CA SER A 64 21.17 -21.74 2.74
C SER A 64 21.62 -22.49 3.99
N THR A 65 22.50 -21.86 4.75
CA THR A 65 23.03 -22.34 6.04
C THR A 65 23.27 -21.15 6.96
N VAL A 66 23.65 -21.40 8.21
CA VAL A 66 23.98 -20.35 9.19
C VAL A 66 25.38 -20.61 9.75
N THR A 67 26.15 -19.54 9.95
CA THR A 67 27.51 -19.66 10.50
C THR A 67 27.52 -20.05 11.98
N GLY A 68 28.52 -20.85 12.35
CA GLY A 68 28.84 -21.19 13.74
C GLY A 68 29.48 -20.03 14.51
N ALA A 69 29.82 -20.26 15.79
CA ALA A 69 30.43 -19.25 16.67
C ALA A 69 31.78 -18.71 16.16
N ASP A 70 32.49 -19.52 15.38
CA ASP A 70 33.77 -19.21 14.74
C ASP A 70 33.60 -18.62 13.32
N GLY A 71 32.37 -18.28 12.92
CA GLY A 71 32.05 -17.73 11.61
C GLY A 71 32.07 -18.77 10.48
N ARG A 72 32.38 -20.04 10.77
CA ARG A 72 32.43 -21.08 9.74
C ARG A 72 31.05 -21.52 9.29
N TYR A 73 30.95 -21.89 8.02
CA TYR A 73 29.76 -22.52 7.45
C TYR A 73 30.11 -23.68 6.51
N GLY A 74 29.13 -24.56 6.33
CA GLY A 74 29.09 -25.55 5.26
C GLY A 74 27.73 -25.47 4.58
N LEU A 75 27.74 -25.29 3.26
CA LEU A 75 26.57 -25.14 2.42
C LEU A 75 26.52 -26.33 1.44
N PRO A 76 25.48 -27.17 1.46
CA PRO A 76 25.40 -28.32 0.56
C PRO A 76 25.38 -27.87 -0.90
N VAL A 77 26.19 -28.50 -1.75
CA VAL A 77 26.25 -28.21 -3.19
C VAL A 77 25.07 -28.88 -3.87
N GLN A 78 24.08 -28.06 -4.24
CA GLN A 78 23.16 -28.38 -5.32
C GLN A 78 23.18 -27.20 -6.27
N LEU A 79 24.07 -27.26 -7.26
CA LEU A 79 24.17 -26.25 -8.32
C LEU A 79 23.02 -26.47 -9.31
N ASP A 80 21.82 -26.00 -8.94
CA ASP A 80 20.77 -25.78 -9.92
C ASP A 80 21.09 -24.45 -10.61
N GLY A 81 21.68 -24.56 -11.81
CA GLY A 81 22.39 -23.47 -12.50
C GLY A 81 21.65 -22.13 -12.55
N ALA A 82 22.36 -21.08 -12.11
CA ALA A 82 22.20 -19.63 -12.37
C ALA A 82 22.95 -18.81 -11.28
N ALA A 83 23.23 -19.42 -10.13
CA ALA A 83 23.95 -18.77 -9.03
C ALA A 83 25.36 -18.36 -9.46
N THR A 84 25.72 -17.10 -9.19
CA THR A 84 27.06 -16.57 -9.49
C THR A 84 27.88 -16.29 -8.22
N HIS A 85 27.21 -16.25 -7.06
CA HIS A 85 27.81 -15.89 -5.77
C HIS A 85 27.32 -16.79 -4.63
N ILE A 86 28.15 -16.91 -3.59
CA ILE A 86 27.71 -17.22 -2.23
C ILE A 86 27.59 -15.89 -1.50
N THR A 87 26.42 -15.62 -0.95
CA THR A 87 26.13 -14.39 -0.21
C THR A 87 26.05 -14.67 1.28
N ALA A 88 26.38 -13.68 2.10
CA ALA A 88 26.15 -13.73 3.54
C ALA A 88 25.52 -12.43 4.03
N TRP A 89 24.60 -12.56 4.98
CA TRP A 89 23.93 -11.43 5.60
C TRP A 89 23.76 -11.66 7.10
N LYS A 90 23.83 -10.56 7.85
CA LYS A 90 23.43 -10.49 9.26
C LYS A 90 22.80 -9.13 9.52
N GLU A 91 21.82 -9.07 10.42
CA GLU A 91 21.22 -7.80 10.83
C GLU A 91 22.31 -6.81 11.27
N GLY A 92 22.22 -5.57 10.77
CA GLY A 92 23.21 -4.53 11.01
C GLY A 92 24.37 -4.50 10.01
N TYR A 93 24.37 -5.36 8.98
CA TYR A 93 25.41 -5.41 7.95
C TYR A 93 24.85 -5.30 6.53
N TYR A 94 25.67 -4.83 5.61
CA TYR A 94 25.47 -5.00 4.17
C TYR A 94 25.60 -6.48 3.78
N ILE A 95 24.98 -6.86 2.66
CA ILE A 95 25.15 -8.19 2.06
C ILE A 95 26.55 -8.28 1.49
N GLY A 96 27.35 -9.20 2.04
CA GLY A 96 28.64 -9.59 1.49
C GLY A 96 28.51 -10.80 0.58
N GLY A 97 29.54 -11.10 -0.20
CA GLY A 97 29.59 -12.36 -0.92
C GLY A 97 30.92 -12.60 -1.62
N ALA A 98 31.04 -13.81 -2.14
CA ALA A 98 32.19 -14.26 -2.92
C ALA A 98 31.69 -14.87 -4.23
N SER A 99 32.36 -14.56 -5.33
CA SER A 99 32.06 -15.14 -6.63
C SER A 99 32.37 -16.64 -6.62
N LEU A 100 31.46 -17.44 -7.17
CA LEU A 100 31.63 -18.88 -7.25
C LEU A 100 32.69 -19.21 -8.31
N ALA A 101 33.83 -19.73 -7.88
CA ALA A 101 34.71 -20.55 -8.72
C ALA A 101 34.21 -22.01 -8.77
N SER A 102 34.81 -22.87 -9.60
CA SER A 102 34.47 -24.30 -9.72
C SER A 102 34.38 -25.02 -8.36
N SER A 103 33.65 -26.14 -8.31
CA SER A 103 33.27 -26.80 -7.05
C SER A 103 34.46 -27.24 -6.16
N ASN A 104 34.26 -27.19 -4.83
CA ASN A 104 35.21 -27.51 -3.72
C ASN A 104 36.07 -26.40 -3.09
N GLU A 105 35.79 -25.12 -3.31
CA GLU A 105 36.56 -24.06 -2.65
C GLU A 105 36.00 -23.63 -1.27
N SER A 106 36.90 -23.14 -0.41
CA SER A 106 36.57 -22.45 0.84
C SER A 106 36.52 -20.95 0.57
N TYR A 107 35.41 -20.29 0.86
CA TYR A 107 35.23 -18.86 0.58
C TYR A 107 35.37 -18.02 1.86
N LEU A 108 35.94 -16.83 1.70
CA LEU A 108 35.91 -15.78 2.72
C LEU A 108 34.87 -14.74 2.32
N ILE A 109 33.91 -14.46 3.19
CA ILE A 109 32.93 -13.41 2.98
C ILE A 109 33.07 -12.37 4.09
N GLN A 110 33.31 -11.11 3.69
CA GLN A 110 33.44 -10.01 4.64
C GLN A 110 32.15 -9.19 4.70
N LEU A 111 31.70 -8.86 5.92
CA LEU A 111 30.53 -8.04 6.16
C LEU A 111 30.95 -6.63 6.62
N LYS A 112 30.50 -5.62 5.86
CA LYS A 112 30.57 -4.19 6.25
C LYS A 112 29.35 -3.86 7.11
N ALA A 113 29.56 -3.21 8.25
CA ALA A 113 28.46 -2.73 9.09
C ALA A 113 27.67 -1.62 8.38
N LEU A 114 26.36 -1.57 8.61
CA LEU A 114 25.51 -0.48 8.16
C LEU A 114 25.88 0.84 8.87
N PRO A 115 25.65 2.00 8.23
CA PRO A 115 25.75 3.28 8.91
C PRO A 115 24.81 3.32 10.11
N THR A 116 25.23 3.96 11.20
CA THR A 116 24.38 4.15 12.39
C THR A 116 23.73 5.54 12.44
N GLY A 117 24.17 6.46 11.57
CA GLY A 117 23.63 7.82 11.47
C GLY A 117 22.64 7.98 10.33
N ASP A 118 21.90 9.09 10.37
CA ASP A 118 21.05 9.55 9.28
C ASP A 118 21.58 10.89 8.76
N ASN A 119 22.14 10.90 7.55
CA ASN A 119 22.71 12.10 6.95
C ASN A 119 21.62 13.08 6.46
N PRO A 120 21.41 14.25 7.10
CA PRO A 120 20.39 15.20 6.68
C PRO A 120 20.70 15.87 5.33
N GLU A 121 21.98 15.91 4.94
CA GLU A 121 22.47 16.51 3.70
C GLU A 121 22.46 15.53 2.52
N TYR A 122 21.98 14.30 2.73
CA TYR A 122 21.84 13.31 1.67
C TYR A 122 20.94 13.83 0.54
N ARG A 123 21.39 13.62 -0.70
CA ARG A 123 20.66 13.95 -1.92
C ARG A 123 20.02 12.69 -2.46
N TRP A 124 18.71 12.74 -2.62
CA TRP A 124 17.90 11.63 -3.12
C TRP A 124 18.30 11.23 -4.53
N LEU A 125 18.51 9.94 -4.74
CA LEU A 125 18.71 9.39 -6.07
C LEU A 125 17.40 9.43 -6.85
N PRO A 126 17.42 9.94 -8.09
CA PRO A 126 16.25 9.87 -8.94
C PRO A 126 16.02 8.44 -9.43
N ALA A 127 14.75 8.10 -9.66
CA ALA A 127 14.41 6.87 -10.35
C ALA A 127 14.92 6.90 -11.81
N ARG A 128 14.87 8.07 -12.47
CA ARG A 128 15.27 8.24 -13.87
C ARG A 128 16.49 9.14 -14.06
N THR A 129 17.18 8.96 -15.18
CA THR A 129 18.24 9.84 -15.67
C THR A 129 17.66 11.19 -16.11
N SER A 130 16.43 11.22 -16.64
CA SER A 130 15.78 12.46 -17.09
C SER A 130 15.41 13.42 -15.97
N THR A 131 15.25 12.92 -14.74
CA THR A 131 14.98 13.72 -13.53
C THR A 131 16.24 14.12 -12.79
N ARG A 132 17.41 13.60 -13.21
CA ARG A 132 18.71 14.03 -12.72
C ARG A 132 18.94 15.49 -13.11
N SER A 133 19.25 16.35 -12.13
CA SER A 133 19.64 17.71 -12.45
C SER A 133 20.98 17.69 -13.21
N VAL A 134 21.07 18.49 -14.28
CA VAL A 134 22.26 18.59 -15.15
C VAL A 134 23.53 19.04 -14.38
N ALA A 135 23.36 19.55 -13.15
CA ALA A 135 24.42 20.04 -12.28
C ALA A 135 24.89 19.02 -11.21
N SER A 136 24.50 17.74 -11.29
CA SER A 136 24.80 16.74 -10.26
C SER A 136 26.00 15.84 -10.61
N ASP A 137 27.16 16.17 -10.02
CA ASP A 137 28.31 15.25 -9.83
C ASP A 137 27.98 14.12 -8.82
N GLU A 138 26.75 13.60 -8.84
CA GLU A 138 26.29 12.57 -7.93
C GLU A 138 26.95 11.23 -8.23
N THR A 139 27.54 10.64 -7.20
CA THR A 139 28.25 9.34 -7.21
C THR A 139 27.30 8.13 -7.33
N GLY A 140 25.98 8.35 -7.41
CA GLY A 140 24.98 7.30 -7.53
C GLY A 140 24.37 7.20 -8.94
N LYS A 141 24.11 5.97 -9.38
CA LYS A 141 23.36 5.68 -10.60
C LYS A 141 21.86 5.85 -10.32
N PRO A 142 21.08 6.49 -11.21
CA PRO A 142 19.61 6.47 -11.12
C PRO A 142 19.09 5.03 -11.09
N CYS A 143 17.97 4.79 -10.42
CA CYS A 143 17.43 3.43 -10.23
C CYS A 143 17.19 2.70 -11.55
N GLU A 144 16.73 3.41 -12.59
CA GLU A 144 16.51 2.84 -13.92
C GLU A 144 17.78 2.24 -14.52
N THR A 145 18.98 2.65 -14.12
CA THR A 145 20.23 2.07 -14.64
C THR A 145 20.28 0.57 -14.42
N CYS A 146 19.80 0.09 -13.26
CA CYS A 146 19.77 -1.32 -12.91
C CYS A 146 18.37 -1.94 -13.05
N HIS A 147 17.32 -1.14 -12.89
CA HIS A 147 15.93 -1.58 -12.76
C HIS A 147 15.07 -1.30 -14.01
N HIS A 148 15.63 -1.47 -15.21
CA HIS A 148 14.96 -1.26 -16.50
C HIS A 148 14.91 -2.52 -17.40
N GLY A 149 14.06 -2.46 -18.43
CA GLY A 149 13.95 -3.48 -19.48
C GLY A 149 12.57 -4.14 -19.53
N GLU A 150 12.20 -4.76 -20.65
CA GLU A 150 10.88 -5.41 -20.82
C GLU A 150 10.63 -6.56 -19.83
N ALA A 151 11.65 -7.38 -19.59
CA ALA A 151 11.62 -8.47 -18.62
C ALA A 151 11.77 -8.02 -17.15
N LEU A 152 11.90 -6.71 -16.91
CA LEU A 152 12.26 -6.11 -15.63
C LEU A 152 11.62 -4.73 -15.46
N PRO A 153 10.28 -4.66 -15.35
CA PRO A 153 9.56 -3.40 -15.46
C PRO A 153 9.55 -2.60 -14.15
N VAL A 154 10.37 -2.90 -13.13
CA VAL A 154 10.25 -2.33 -11.76
C VAL A 154 10.07 -0.81 -11.76
N VAL A 155 10.94 -0.06 -12.45
CA VAL A 155 10.80 1.40 -12.54
C VAL A 155 9.52 1.79 -13.29
N ARG A 156 9.20 1.15 -14.43
CA ARG A 156 7.97 1.44 -15.19
C ARG A 156 6.69 1.12 -14.40
N GLU A 157 6.69 0.07 -13.59
CA GLU A 157 5.59 -0.27 -12.71
C GLU A 157 5.38 0.84 -11.69
N TRP A 158 6.44 1.25 -11.00
CA TRP A 158 6.38 2.36 -10.06
C TRP A 158 5.92 3.66 -10.73
N GLU A 159 6.41 4.00 -11.92
CA GLU A 159 5.99 5.19 -12.68
C GLU A 159 4.49 5.21 -12.98
N SER A 160 3.92 4.03 -13.22
CA SER A 160 2.49 3.84 -13.47
C SER A 160 1.65 3.90 -12.18
N SER A 161 2.27 3.92 -11.01
CA SER A 161 1.57 3.95 -9.72
C SER A 161 1.18 5.36 -9.24
N ALA A 162 0.27 5.41 -8.27
CA ALA A 162 -0.07 6.65 -7.58
C ALA A 162 1.08 7.20 -6.71
N HIS A 163 2.04 6.36 -6.30
CA HIS A 163 3.22 6.75 -5.52
C HIS A 163 4.14 7.67 -6.33
N ALA A 164 4.51 7.28 -7.55
CA ALA A 164 5.34 8.10 -8.44
C ALA A 164 4.68 9.43 -8.83
N ARG A 165 3.35 9.45 -8.85
CA ARG A 165 2.55 10.64 -9.19
C ARG A 165 2.10 11.43 -7.96
N ALA A 166 2.47 11.04 -6.74
CA ALA A 166 1.88 11.61 -5.53
C ALA A 166 2.05 13.13 -5.42
N ALA A 167 3.20 13.65 -5.87
CA ALA A 167 3.51 15.08 -5.90
C ALA A 167 2.84 15.85 -7.05
N THR A 168 2.52 15.17 -8.15
CA THR A 168 2.05 15.78 -9.40
C THR A 168 0.60 15.42 -9.74
N ASN A 169 -0.08 14.69 -8.87
CA ASN A 169 -1.45 14.26 -9.07
C ASN A 169 -2.39 15.48 -9.11
N PRO A 170 -3.02 15.78 -10.25
CA PRO A 170 -3.79 17.00 -10.41
C PRO A 170 -5.03 17.02 -9.51
N PHE A 171 -5.60 15.86 -9.18
CA PHE A 171 -6.71 15.75 -8.23
C PHE A 171 -6.29 16.12 -6.80
N PHE A 172 -5.12 15.65 -6.37
CA PHE A 172 -4.55 16.04 -5.07
C PHE A 172 -4.28 17.56 -5.04
N LEU A 173 -3.60 18.09 -6.06
CA LEU A 173 -3.29 19.51 -6.15
C LEU A 173 -4.56 20.38 -6.20
N ALA A 174 -5.64 19.90 -6.81
CA ALA A 174 -6.93 20.59 -6.80
C ALA A 174 -7.51 20.72 -5.37
N PHE A 175 -7.50 19.66 -4.57
CA PHE A 175 -7.94 19.74 -3.17
C PHE A 175 -6.95 20.48 -2.27
N PHE A 176 -5.65 20.43 -2.56
CA PHE A 176 -4.66 21.20 -1.82
C PHE A 176 -4.84 22.71 -2.07
N ASN A 177 -4.94 23.12 -3.33
CA ASN A 177 -5.01 24.54 -3.70
C ASN A 177 -6.43 25.13 -3.65
N GLY A 178 -7.47 24.29 -3.65
CA GLY A 178 -8.85 24.73 -3.89
C GLY A 178 -9.14 25.04 -5.36
N GLY A 179 -8.48 24.30 -6.26
CA GLY A 179 -8.55 24.46 -7.70
C GLY A 179 -7.28 24.02 -8.42
N SER A 180 -7.37 23.77 -9.73
CA SER A 180 -6.21 23.50 -10.57
C SER A 180 -6.49 23.96 -12.01
N ARG A 181 -5.46 24.40 -12.74
CA ARG A 181 -5.58 24.67 -14.18
C ARG A 181 -5.71 23.38 -15.00
N ASP A 182 -5.21 22.27 -14.47
CA ASP A 182 -5.11 20.99 -15.16
C ASP A 182 -6.27 20.03 -14.82
N VAL A 183 -7.11 20.40 -13.84
CA VAL A 183 -8.37 19.71 -13.57
C VAL A 183 -9.48 20.61 -14.08
N PRO A 184 -10.33 20.17 -15.02
CA PRO A 184 -11.49 20.94 -15.49
C PRO A 184 -12.50 21.29 -14.38
N LEU A 185 -12.30 20.74 -13.18
CA LEU A 185 -13.21 20.70 -12.04
C LEU A 185 -12.53 21.40 -10.87
N LEU A 186 -13.13 22.49 -10.41
CA LEU A 186 -12.69 23.14 -9.19
C LEU A 186 -13.60 22.63 -8.06
N PRO A 187 -13.08 21.83 -7.11
CA PRO A 187 -13.85 21.57 -5.90
C PRO A 187 -14.15 22.92 -5.25
N ARG A 188 -15.34 23.07 -4.66
CA ARG A 188 -15.71 24.26 -3.89
C ARG A 188 -14.93 24.39 -2.58
N ILE A 189 -13.96 23.50 -2.35
CA ILE A 189 -13.21 23.34 -1.11
C ILE A 189 -11.73 23.17 -1.42
N GLY A 190 -10.87 23.54 -0.47
CA GLY A 190 -9.46 23.19 -0.55
C GLY A 190 -8.65 23.66 0.65
N TYR A 191 -7.55 22.98 0.93
CA TYR A 191 -6.72 23.24 2.10
C TYR A 191 -6.23 24.69 2.13
N ARG A 192 -5.67 25.20 1.02
CA ARG A 192 -5.19 26.59 0.89
C ARG A 192 -6.31 27.62 0.91
N LEU A 193 -7.56 27.25 0.65
CA LEU A 193 -8.71 28.15 0.82
C LEU A 193 -8.99 28.37 2.30
N ASP A 194 -8.93 27.29 3.09
CA ASP A 194 -9.16 27.31 4.54
C ASP A 194 -7.94 27.87 5.31
N PHE A 195 -6.73 27.65 4.79
CA PHE A 195 -5.45 27.96 5.43
C PHE A 195 -4.44 28.60 4.45
N PRO A 196 -4.71 29.83 3.95
CA PRO A 196 -3.88 30.46 2.92
C PRO A 196 -2.41 30.66 3.33
N GLY A 197 -2.16 30.90 4.63
CA GLY A 197 -0.82 31.13 5.18
C GLY A 197 -0.05 29.86 5.61
N SER A 198 -0.55 28.66 5.33
CA SER A 198 0.09 27.40 5.74
C SER A 198 0.17 26.41 4.58
N ALA A 199 1.28 25.67 4.46
CA ALA A 199 1.39 24.52 3.56
C ALA A 199 0.95 23.20 4.23
N GLY A 200 0.75 23.20 5.55
CA GLY A 200 0.30 22.03 6.30
C GLY A 200 1.28 20.86 6.26
N ASN A 201 0.74 19.66 6.43
CA ASN A 201 1.50 18.40 6.46
C ASN A 201 1.20 17.49 5.26
N CYS A 202 0.51 17.98 4.22
CA CYS A 202 0.13 17.17 3.06
C CYS A 202 1.35 16.58 2.35
N ALA A 203 2.44 17.35 2.30
CA ALA A 203 3.70 16.92 1.70
C ALA A 203 4.35 15.74 2.44
N ASN A 204 4.02 15.48 3.72
CA ASN A 204 4.65 14.39 4.47
C ASN A 204 4.40 13.02 3.86
N CYS A 205 3.28 12.85 3.14
CA CYS A 205 2.97 11.64 2.40
C CYS A 205 3.11 11.83 0.89
N HIS A 206 2.80 13.03 0.36
CA HIS A 206 2.73 13.28 -1.08
C HIS A 206 4.06 13.70 -1.72
N VAL A 207 4.92 14.41 -0.98
CA VAL A 207 6.22 14.93 -1.44
C VAL A 207 7.28 14.71 -0.36
N PRO A 208 7.49 13.45 0.07
CA PRO A 208 8.25 13.14 1.28
C PRO A 208 9.71 13.65 1.22
N ALA A 209 10.34 13.65 0.04
CA ALA A 209 11.68 14.20 -0.15
C ALA A 209 11.78 15.69 0.25
N LEU A 210 10.76 16.48 -0.10
CA LEU A 210 10.67 17.91 0.25
C LEU A 210 10.31 18.06 1.74
N ALA A 211 9.36 17.26 2.22
CA ALA A 211 8.81 17.35 3.57
C ALA A 211 9.82 17.04 4.68
N LEU A 212 10.81 16.17 4.45
CA LEU A 212 11.81 15.80 5.46
C LEU A 212 12.59 16.99 6.04
N ARG A 213 12.73 18.09 5.28
CA ARG A 213 13.39 19.31 5.76
C ARG A 213 12.44 20.27 6.47
N ARG A 214 11.13 20.20 6.15
CA ARG A 214 10.08 21.14 6.61
C ARG A 214 8.73 20.42 6.73
N PRO A 215 8.55 19.47 7.67
CA PRO A 215 7.40 18.56 7.69
C PRO A 215 6.06 19.22 8.06
N TYR A 216 6.06 20.53 8.33
CA TYR A 216 4.86 21.32 8.64
C TYR A 216 4.69 22.54 7.73
N ASP A 217 5.61 22.75 6.77
CA ASP A 217 5.62 23.93 5.89
C ASP A 217 6.15 23.64 4.47
N ALA A 218 6.17 22.37 4.08
CA ALA A 218 6.56 21.96 2.73
C ALA A 218 5.38 22.15 1.76
N ASP A 219 5.48 23.14 0.87
CA ASP A 219 4.48 23.39 -0.18
C ASP A 219 4.67 22.40 -1.36
N PRO A 220 3.72 21.50 -1.64
CA PRO A 220 3.82 20.59 -2.78
C PRO A 220 3.92 21.31 -4.14
N ASN A 221 3.46 22.56 -4.26
CA ASN A 221 3.54 23.31 -5.52
C ASN A 221 4.97 23.72 -5.91
N VAL A 222 5.92 23.71 -4.96
CA VAL A 222 7.32 24.09 -5.22
C VAL A 222 8.23 22.89 -5.48
N ALA A 223 7.67 21.67 -5.53
CA ALA A 223 8.44 20.45 -5.78
C ALA A 223 9.18 20.51 -7.14
N THR A 224 10.49 20.24 -7.11
CA THR A 224 11.34 20.25 -8.31
C THR A 224 12.25 19.03 -8.39
N GLY A 225 12.77 18.72 -9.58
CA GLY A 225 13.67 17.58 -9.79
C GLY A 225 13.11 16.28 -9.23
N VAL A 226 13.91 15.59 -8.41
CA VAL A 226 13.56 14.33 -7.74
C VAL A 226 12.35 14.43 -6.80
N GLU A 227 12.04 15.61 -6.26
CA GLU A 227 10.86 15.77 -5.38
C GLU A 227 9.55 15.55 -6.16
N ARG A 228 9.54 15.81 -7.47
CA ARG A 228 8.37 15.59 -8.34
C ARG A 228 8.08 14.11 -8.59
N GLU A 229 9.01 13.22 -8.22
CA GLU A 229 8.81 11.77 -8.24
C GLU A 229 7.92 11.28 -7.09
N GLY A 230 7.40 12.18 -6.23
CA GLY A 230 6.47 11.81 -5.17
C GLY A 230 7.11 10.86 -4.16
N VAL A 231 6.51 9.69 -3.98
CA VAL A 231 7.06 8.63 -3.12
C VAL A 231 8.06 7.82 -3.95
N LEU A 232 9.31 8.29 -3.96
CA LEU A 232 10.40 7.78 -4.81
C LEU A 232 11.04 6.47 -4.29
N CYS A 233 11.70 5.74 -5.19
CA CYS A 233 12.39 4.48 -4.89
C CYS A 233 13.39 4.63 -3.74
N ASP A 234 14.25 5.65 -3.81
CA ASP A 234 15.34 5.84 -2.86
C ASP A 234 14.87 6.19 -1.45
N LEU A 235 13.72 6.87 -1.34
CA LEU A 235 13.04 7.08 -0.06
C LEU A 235 12.53 5.76 0.49
N CYS A 236 11.76 5.01 -0.29
CA CYS A 236 11.19 3.73 0.13
C CYS A 236 12.28 2.74 0.54
N HIS A 237 13.39 2.66 -0.19
CA HIS A 237 14.49 1.73 0.06
C HIS A 237 15.50 2.21 1.12
N LYS A 238 15.24 3.29 1.86
CA LYS A 238 16.09 3.75 2.97
C LYS A 238 15.40 3.82 4.33
N VAL A 239 14.14 3.38 4.42
CA VAL A 239 13.39 3.33 5.67
C VAL A 239 13.92 2.19 6.54
N ARG A 240 14.52 2.52 7.68
CA ARG A 240 15.00 1.55 8.69
C ARG A 240 13.91 1.17 9.68
N GLN A 241 12.99 2.08 9.97
CA GLN A 241 11.96 1.85 10.97
C GLN A 241 10.72 2.68 10.67
N VAL A 242 9.56 2.12 10.99
CA VAL A 242 8.29 2.86 11.05
C VAL A 242 7.78 2.85 12.47
N GLU A 243 7.53 4.04 13.00
CA GLU A 243 6.81 4.23 14.26
C GLU A 243 5.34 4.46 13.96
N VAL A 244 4.52 3.42 14.13
CA VAL A 244 3.07 3.53 13.87
C VAL A 244 2.47 4.61 14.79
N ASP A 245 1.91 5.64 14.18
CA ASP A 245 1.37 6.79 14.89
C ASP A 245 -0.02 6.54 15.47
N LEU A 246 -0.08 5.86 16.62
CA LEU A 246 -1.35 5.57 17.30
C LEU A 246 -1.91 6.76 18.12
N ALA A 247 -1.09 7.78 18.39
CA ALA A 247 -1.47 8.94 19.19
C ALA A 247 -1.81 10.18 18.33
N GLY A 248 -1.39 10.19 17.07
CA GLY A 248 -1.62 11.27 16.12
C GLY A 248 -0.51 12.32 16.08
N GLY A 249 -0.47 13.05 14.96
CA GLY A 249 0.47 14.14 14.72
C GLY A 249 1.76 13.78 14.00
N ARG A 250 1.99 12.50 13.66
CA ARG A 250 3.21 12.02 12.98
C ARG A 250 2.95 11.34 11.65
N ALA A 251 1.94 11.78 10.89
CA ALA A 251 1.65 11.24 9.57
C ALA A 251 2.82 11.41 8.58
N GLY A 252 3.00 10.41 7.71
CA GLY A 252 3.98 10.38 6.64
C GLY A 252 5.41 10.22 7.14
N VAL A 253 6.33 11.01 6.56
CA VAL A 253 7.76 11.01 6.93
C VAL A 253 8.04 11.22 8.43
N LEU A 254 7.10 11.79 9.18
CA LEU A 254 7.22 11.94 10.64
C LEU A 254 7.15 10.60 11.40
N SER A 255 6.61 9.55 10.78
CA SER A 255 6.59 8.18 11.29
C SER A 255 7.75 7.32 10.76
N LEU A 256 8.62 7.87 9.91
CA LEU A 256 9.69 7.13 9.25
C LEU A 256 11.05 7.52 9.82
N ALA A 257 11.86 6.52 10.15
CA ALA A 257 13.27 6.71 10.45
C ALA A 257 14.13 6.15 9.32
N PHE A 258 15.16 6.91 8.95
CA PHE A 258 16.05 6.61 7.83
C PHE A 258 17.46 6.30 8.33
N THR A 259 18.24 5.71 7.44
CA THR A 259 19.69 5.56 7.60
C THR A 259 20.36 6.09 6.34
N ARG A 260 20.29 7.40 6.10
CA ARG A 260 20.91 7.96 4.89
C ARG A 260 22.43 7.97 5.06
N PRO A 261 23.18 7.41 4.09
CA PRO A 261 24.62 7.23 4.23
C PRO A 261 25.37 8.56 4.02
N ALA A 262 26.69 8.54 4.31
CA ALA A 262 27.56 9.67 4.03
C ALA A 262 27.64 9.97 2.52
N GLN A 263 28.05 11.20 2.17
CA GLN A 263 28.25 11.57 0.77
C GLN A 263 29.25 10.62 0.10
N GLY A 264 28.93 10.15 -1.10
CA GLY A 264 29.75 9.17 -1.82
C GLY A 264 29.32 7.71 -1.61
N GLU A 265 28.57 7.41 -0.55
CA GLU A 265 28.08 6.06 -0.24
C GLU A 265 26.60 5.88 -0.58
N GLN A 266 26.16 4.63 -0.72
CA GLN A 266 24.77 4.24 -0.90
C GLN A 266 24.37 3.14 0.07
N MET A 267 23.09 3.08 0.40
CA MET A 267 22.49 1.92 1.06
C MET A 267 21.03 1.73 0.67
N PHE A 268 20.60 0.49 0.52
CA PHE A 268 19.24 0.11 0.19
C PHE A 268 18.79 -1.06 1.05
N PHE A 269 17.54 -1.01 1.51
CA PHE A 269 16.90 -2.11 2.19
C PHE A 269 15.90 -2.80 1.26
N GLY A 270 15.79 -4.11 1.41
CA GLY A 270 14.83 -4.90 0.66
C GLY A 270 14.50 -6.24 1.33
N PRO A 271 13.67 -7.07 0.68
CA PRO A 271 13.20 -8.33 1.25
C PRO A 271 14.14 -9.53 1.01
N TYR A 272 15.30 -9.32 0.39
CA TYR A 272 16.24 -10.38 -0.01
C TYR A 272 17.58 -10.28 0.74
N ASP A 273 18.10 -11.43 1.16
CA ASP A 273 19.42 -11.63 1.78
C ASP A 273 20.54 -11.93 0.77
N ASP A 274 20.19 -12.12 -0.49
CA ASP A 274 21.08 -12.65 -1.54
C ASP A 274 21.08 -11.81 -2.82
N VAL A 275 20.86 -10.51 -2.69
CA VAL A 275 21.15 -9.61 -3.81
C VAL A 275 22.66 -9.55 -4.05
N TYR A 276 23.07 -9.00 -5.19
CA TYR A 276 24.48 -8.87 -5.54
C TYR A 276 25.25 -8.15 -4.41
N PRO A 277 26.44 -8.63 -3.98
CA PRO A 277 27.19 -8.02 -2.89
C PRO A 277 27.46 -6.54 -3.13
N GLY A 278 27.10 -5.68 -2.17
CA GLY A 278 27.09 -4.24 -2.43
C GLY A 278 26.34 -3.42 -1.38
N PRO A 279 25.79 -2.26 -1.76
CA PRO A 279 25.14 -1.31 -0.86
C PRO A 279 23.73 -1.77 -0.44
N ASP A 280 23.48 -3.06 -0.32
CA ASP A 280 22.14 -3.59 -0.03
C ASP A 280 22.12 -4.38 1.28
N SER A 281 20.97 -4.40 1.94
CA SER A 281 20.76 -5.20 3.14
C SER A 281 19.32 -5.73 3.21
N LEU A 282 19.17 -6.96 3.67
CA LEU A 282 17.85 -7.49 4.03
C LEU A 282 17.29 -6.69 5.21
N HIS A 283 16.00 -6.36 5.13
CA HIS A 283 15.29 -5.77 6.24
C HIS A 283 13.87 -6.38 6.39
N PRO A 284 13.57 -7.08 7.50
CA PRO A 284 12.28 -7.77 7.69
C PRO A 284 11.04 -6.90 7.52
N LEU A 285 11.12 -5.62 7.90
CA LEU A 285 10.03 -4.63 7.73
C LEU A 285 9.48 -4.58 6.30
N TYR A 286 10.27 -4.87 5.26
CA TYR A 286 9.83 -4.82 3.86
C TYR A 286 8.86 -5.96 3.50
N LYS A 287 8.67 -6.93 4.39
CA LYS A 287 7.64 -7.99 4.29
C LYS A 287 6.49 -7.77 5.27
N ASP A 288 6.46 -6.64 5.97
CA ASP A 288 5.52 -6.37 7.07
C ASP A 288 4.66 -5.14 6.76
N SER A 289 3.36 -5.22 7.05
CA SER A 289 2.41 -4.13 6.81
C SER A 289 2.69 -2.86 7.62
N ARG A 290 3.45 -2.96 8.72
CA ARG A 290 3.94 -1.80 9.48
C ARG A 290 4.74 -0.83 8.61
N TYR A 291 5.38 -1.30 7.54
CA TYR A 291 6.06 -0.45 6.58
C TYR A 291 5.12 0.59 5.96
N CYS A 292 3.91 0.17 5.58
CA CYS A 292 2.93 1.01 4.91
C CYS A 292 2.27 2.01 5.89
N ALA A 293 2.28 1.70 7.19
CA ALA A 293 1.55 2.43 8.21
C ALA A 293 1.96 3.90 8.35
N GLY A 294 3.21 4.25 8.05
CA GLY A 294 3.67 5.65 8.15
C GLY A 294 2.84 6.61 7.29
N CYS A 295 2.41 6.17 6.11
CA CYS A 295 1.56 6.97 5.22
C CYS A 295 0.09 6.50 5.17
N HIS A 296 -0.18 5.23 5.50
CA HIS A 296 -1.52 4.61 5.44
C HIS A 296 -2.18 4.43 6.83
N HIS A 297 -1.81 5.31 7.77
CA HIS A 297 -2.47 5.46 9.06
C HIS A 297 -2.29 6.90 9.53
N GLY A 298 -3.38 7.68 9.55
CA GLY A 298 -3.31 9.11 9.83
C GLY A 298 -4.41 9.57 10.77
N LEU A 299 -4.00 9.99 11.96
CA LEU A 299 -4.86 10.68 12.91
C LEU A 299 -4.69 12.18 12.74
N PHE A 300 -5.81 12.85 12.53
CA PHE A 300 -5.90 14.31 12.45
C PHE A 300 -6.78 14.76 13.61
N TRP A 301 -6.32 15.72 14.40
CA TRP A 301 -7.06 16.21 15.58
C TRP A 301 -7.36 15.11 16.62
N GLY A 302 -6.53 14.06 16.67
CA GLY A 302 -6.75 12.89 17.52
C GLY A 302 -7.80 11.91 16.99
N VAL A 303 -8.27 12.10 15.75
CA VAL A 303 -9.33 11.28 15.13
C VAL A 303 -8.78 10.60 13.86
N PRO A 304 -8.97 9.28 13.68
CA PRO A 304 -8.50 8.58 12.47
C PRO A 304 -9.20 9.05 11.19
N ALA A 305 -8.50 9.86 10.39
CA ALA A 305 -8.98 10.30 9.08
C ALA A 305 -8.97 9.10 8.10
N TYR A 306 -7.78 8.52 7.92
CA TYR A 306 -7.55 7.29 7.16
C TYR A 306 -6.84 6.28 8.06
N SER A 307 -7.28 5.03 7.98
CA SER A 307 -7.08 4.02 9.02
C SER A 307 -6.76 2.63 8.47
N GLU A 308 -6.27 2.52 7.23
CA GLU A 308 -6.02 1.25 6.53
C GLU A 308 -5.21 0.27 7.37
N PHE A 309 -4.11 0.72 7.99
CA PHE A 309 -3.29 -0.16 8.82
C PHE A 309 -4.03 -0.69 10.06
N ALA A 310 -4.83 0.15 10.72
CA ALA A 310 -5.58 -0.26 11.90
C ALA A 310 -6.76 -1.18 11.53
N GLU A 311 -7.43 -0.88 10.41
CA GLU A 311 -8.46 -1.75 9.83
C GLU A 311 -7.88 -3.12 9.46
N TRP A 312 -6.69 -3.15 8.83
CA TRP A 312 -5.93 -4.36 8.57
C TRP A 312 -5.58 -5.12 9.84
N GLN A 313 -5.00 -4.44 10.81
CA GLN A 313 -4.56 -5.03 12.07
C GLN A 313 -5.72 -5.68 12.84
N ALA A 314 -6.92 -5.11 12.74
CA ALA A 314 -8.13 -5.64 13.37
C ALA A 314 -8.82 -6.76 12.57
N SER A 315 -8.33 -7.10 11.38
CA SER A 315 -8.96 -8.09 10.49
C SER A 315 -8.35 -9.48 10.61
N ALA A 316 -9.08 -10.49 10.11
CA ALA A 316 -8.56 -11.84 9.95
C ALA A 316 -7.34 -11.95 9.01
N TYR A 317 -7.02 -10.91 8.21
CA TYR A 317 -5.85 -10.92 7.34
C TYR A 317 -4.57 -10.76 8.16
N ALA A 318 -4.57 -9.85 9.15
CA ALA A 318 -3.43 -9.71 10.06
C ALA A 318 -3.21 -11.00 10.89
N GLU A 319 -4.28 -11.62 11.39
CA GLU A 319 -4.21 -12.89 12.11
C GLU A 319 -3.61 -14.03 11.26
N LYS A 320 -3.88 -14.03 9.96
CA LYS A 320 -3.36 -15.01 8.99
C LYS A 320 -1.98 -14.65 8.44
N GLY A 321 -1.40 -13.53 8.86
CA GLY A 321 -0.12 -13.03 8.33
C GLY A 321 -0.19 -12.61 6.86
N ILE A 322 -1.38 -12.25 6.36
CA ILE A 322 -1.56 -11.69 5.01
C ILE A 322 -1.31 -10.20 5.10
N HIS A 323 -0.18 -9.74 4.58
CA HIS A 323 0.28 -8.37 4.65
C HIS A 323 -0.18 -7.53 3.46
N CYS A 324 -0.15 -6.19 3.60
CA CYS A 324 -0.44 -5.24 2.51
C CYS A 324 0.29 -5.60 1.20
N GLN A 325 1.56 -6.01 1.32
CA GLN A 325 2.42 -6.39 0.20
C GLN A 325 1.91 -7.61 -0.56
N ASP A 326 1.23 -8.56 0.10
CA ASP A 326 0.74 -9.79 -0.55
C ASP A 326 -0.36 -9.52 -1.59
N CYS A 327 -1.06 -8.38 -1.46
CA CYS A 327 -2.06 -7.92 -2.41
C CYS A 327 -1.56 -6.74 -3.27
N HIS A 328 -0.97 -5.71 -2.64
CA HIS A 328 -0.59 -4.47 -3.32
C HIS A 328 0.82 -4.49 -3.92
N MET A 329 1.64 -5.49 -3.60
CA MET A 329 2.92 -5.76 -4.26
C MET A 329 2.96 -7.19 -4.81
N ARG A 330 1.78 -7.77 -5.07
CA ARG A 330 1.66 -9.15 -5.54
C ARG A 330 2.48 -9.34 -6.81
N PRO A 331 3.33 -10.38 -6.88
CA PRO A 331 4.06 -10.71 -8.09
C PRO A 331 3.14 -10.89 -9.30
N ASP A 332 3.58 -10.43 -10.47
CA ASP A 332 2.82 -10.53 -11.72
C ASP A 332 2.89 -11.92 -12.39
N GLY A 333 3.68 -12.83 -11.81
CA GLY A 333 3.92 -14.18 -12.33
C GLY A 333 4.76 -14.22 -13.60
N LYS A 334 5.35 -13.11 -14.04
CA LYS A 334 6.12 -12.99 -15.29
C LYS A 334 7.51 -12.44 -15.07
N THR A 335 7.63 -11.42 -14.23
CA THR A 335 8.88 -10.74 -13.92
C THR A 335 9.81 -11.68 -13.14
N SER A 336 10.88 -12.12 -13.77
CA SER A 336 11.83 -13.10 -13.20
C SER A 336 13.12 -12.48 -12.68
N GLN A 337 13.28 -11.16 -12.81
CA GLN A 337 14.47 -10.43 -12.40
C GLN A 337 14.05 -9.07 -11.83
N PHE A 338 14.88 -8.50 -10.97
CA PHE A 338 14.71 -7.12 -10.50
C PHE A 338 15.94 -6.26 -10.69
N ALA A 339 17.10 -6.78 -11.12
CA ALA A 339 18.19 -5.96 -11.68
C ALA A 339 18.68 -6.58 -13.00
N VAL A 340 19.25 -5.76 -13.89
CA VAL A 340 19.87 -6.26 -15.14
C VAL A 340 21.11 -7.11 -14.85
N ALA A 341 21.38 -8.10 -15.70
CA ALA A 341 22.49 -9.04 -15.50
C ALA A 341 23.87 -8.36 -15.44
N SER A 342 24.08 -7.27 -16.20
CA SER A 342 25.33 -6.49 -16.18
C SER A 342 25.61 -5.79 -14.84
N GLU A 343 24.60 -5.67 -13.99
CA GLU A 343 24.68 -5.07 -12.65
C GLU A 343 24.42 -6.12 -11.56
N GLY A 344 24.67 -7.40 -11.85
CA GLY A 344 24.57 -8.49 -10.87
C GLY A 344 23.18 -9.12 -10.72
N GLY A 345 22.24 -8.76 -11.61
CA GLY A 345 20.92 -9.36 -11.68
C GLY A 345 20.92 -10.84 -12.04
N ILE A 346 20.03 -11.61 -11.41
CA ILE A 346 19.88 -13.05 -11.65
C ILE A 346 18.42 -13.42 -11.90
N VAL A 347 18.20 -14.50 -12.66
CA VAL A 347 16.87 -15.09 -12.85
C VAL A 347 16.39 -15.73 -11.55
N ARG A 348 15.14 -15.44 -11.18
CA ARG A 348 14.42 -15.95 -10.03
C ARG A 348 13.04 -16.45 -10.48
N ARG A 349 12.39 -17.22 -9.61
CA ARG A 349 10.98 -17.61 -9.82
C ARG A 349 10.10 -16.35 -9.82
N PRO A 350 9.27 -16.12 -10.85
CA PRO A 350 8.49 -14.89 -10.95
C PRO A 350 7.58 -14.62 -9.75
N GLU A 351 7.09 -15.67 -9.09
CA GLU A 351 6.23 -15.60 -7.90
C GLU A 351 6.96 -15.07 -6.66
N THR A 352 8.26 -14.82 -6.78
CA THR A 352 9.09 -14.29 -5.68
C THR A 352 9.45 -12.82 -5.89
N ILE A 353 9.09 -12.20 -7.02
CA ILE A 353 9.44 -10.81 -7.34
C ILE A 353 8.25 -9.88 -7.09
N PRO A 354 8.31 -9.02 -6.05
CA PRO A 354 7.22 -8.09 -5.75
C PRO A 354 7.01 -7.07 -6.88
N SER A 355 5.75 -6.89 -7.26
CA SER A 355 5.38 -5.82 -8.19
C SER A 355 5.43 -4.46 -7.50
N HIS A 356 5.80 -3.43 -8.26
CA HIS A 356 5.78 -2.04 -7.83
C HIS A 356 4.64 -1.25 -8.50
N LYS A 357 3.60 -1.93 -9.00
CA LYS A 357 2.41 -1.29 -9.56
C LYS A 357 1.53 -0.62 -8.50
N PHE A 358 1.52 -1.16 -7.28
CA PHE A 358 0.69 -0.70 -6.16
C PHE A 358 -0.78 -0.51 -6.56
N PRO A 359 -1.46 -1.56 -7.08
CA PRO A 359 -2.81 -1.43 -7.60
C PRO A 359 -3.76 -0.94 -6.50
N GLY A 360 -4.76 -0.18 -6.93
CA GLY A 360 -5.76 0.45 -6.06
C GLY A 360 -6.96 0.83 -6.90
N ARG A 361 -7.48 2.06 -6.76
CA ARG A 361 -8.69 2.49 -7.47
C ARG A 361 -8.63 2.37 -9.00
N ASP A 362 -7.43 2.56 -9.58
CA ASP A 362 -7.23 2.57 -11.03
C ASP A 362 -7.19 1.13 -11.60
N ASP A 363 -7.23 0.10 -10.72
CA ASP A 363 -7.37 -1.31 -11.06
C ASP A 363 -8.79 -1.80 -10.74
N LEU A 364 -9.67 -1.77 -11.75
CA LEU A 364 -11.06 -2.19 -11.59
C LEU A 364 -11.18 -3.68 -11.22
N ALA A 365 -10.26 -4.54 -11.66
CA ALA A 365 -10.31 -5.96 -11.30
C ALA A 365 -10.05 -6.14 -9.81
N LEU A 366 -9.04 -5.45 -9.26
CA LEU A 366 -8.78 -5.43 -7.83
C LEU A 366 -9.98 -4.85 -7.05
N MET A 367 -10.52 -3.71 -7.49
CA MET A 367 -11.65 -3.06 -6.84
C MET A 367 -12.89 -3.95 -6.80
N ARG A 368 -13.18 -4.69 -7.88
CA ARG A 368 -14.29 -5.66 -7.93
C ARG A 368 -14.03 -6.88 -7.06
N SER A 369 -12.78 -7.32 -6.92
CA SER A 369 -12.45 -8.47 -6.08
C SER A 369 -12.60 -8.18 -4.58
N GLY A 370 -12.61 -6.91 -4.17
CA GLY A 370 -12.73 -6.51 -2.77
C GLY A 370 -14.15 -6.58 -2.20
N ILE A 371 -15.19 -6.59 -3.05
CA ILE A 371 -16.59 -6.58 -2.62
C ILE A 371 -17.45 -7.53 -3.44
N GLU A 372 -18.13 -8.45 -2.76
CA GLU A 372 -19.15 -9.31 -3.34
C GLU A 372 -20.52 -8.66 -3.21
N ALA A 373 -21.36 -8.83 -4.24
CA ALA A 373 -22.71 -8.31 -4.27
C ALA A 373 -23.70 -9.39 -4.71
N GLU A 374 -24.70 -9.62 -3.87
CA GLU A 374 -25.83 -10.50 -4.13
C GLU A 374 -27.12 -9.67 -4.19
N SER A 375 -28.04 -10.03 -5.08
CA SER A 375 -29.35 -9.39 -5.09
C SER A 375 -30.45 -10.30 -5.58
N ASN A 376 -31.65 -10.07 -5.03
CA ASN A 376 -32.87 -10.80 -5.32
C ASN A 376 -34.03 -9.82 -5.44
N ALA A 377 -34.88 -10.00 -6.43
CA ALA A 377 -36.11 -9.23 -6.58
C ALA A 377 -37.30 -10.18 -6.67
N LEU A 378 -38.42 -9.80 -6.07
CA LEU A 378 -39.66 -10.56 -6.08
C LEU A 378 -40.87 -9.65 -6.16
N ILE A 379 -41.85 -10.04 -6.97
CA ILE A 379 -43.17 -9.41 -6.98
C ILE A 379 -44.08 -10.17 -6.03
N GLN A 380 -44.74 -9.46 -5.11
CA GLN A 380 -45.72 -9.98 -4.17
C GLN A 380 -46.94 -9.07 -4.19
N GLY A 381 -47.99 -9.49 -4.89
CA GLY A 381 -49.20 -8.68 -5.10
C GLY A 381 -48.90 -7.36 -5.81
N ASP A 382 -49.19 -6.24 -5.14
CA ASP A 382 -48.98 -4.87 -5.63
C ASP A 382 -47.62 -4.28 -5.21
N ARG A 383 -46.68 -5.13 -4.79
CA ARG A 383 -45.33 -4.73 -4.34
C ARG A 383 -44.24 -5.48 -5.09
N LEU A 384 -43.19 -4.76 -5.43
CA LEU A 384 -41.90 -5.30 -5.86
C LEU A 384 -40.91 -5.11 -4.71
N ARG A 385 -40.37 -6.20 -4.17
CA ARG A 385 -39.34 -6.19 -3.13
C ARG A 385 -37.99 -6.49 -3.78
N VAL A 386 -37.02 -5.61 -3.58
CA VAL A 386 -35.63 -5.78 -4.03
C VAL A 386 -34.74 -5.87 -2.80
N GLN A 387 -33.91 -6.90 -2.70
CA GLN A 387 -32.93 -7.10 -1.63
C GLN A 387 -31.53 -7.09 -2.22
N VAL A 388 -30.60 -6.40 -1.56
CA VAL A 388 -29.20 -6.35 -1.93
C VAL A 388 -28.35 -6.66 -0.71
N ARG A 389 -27.38 -7.56 -0.86
CA ARG A 389 -26.38 -7.85 0.16
C ARG A 389 -25.00 -7.58 -0.40
N LEU A 390 -24.20 -6.81 0.32
CA LEU A 390 -22.81 -6.53 0.00
C LEU A 390 -21.92 -7.17 1.07
N ARG A 391 -20.85 -7.84 0.67
CA ARG A 391 -19.90 -8.52 1.58
C ARG A 391 -18.47 -8.13 1.23
N ASN A 392 -17.71 -7.69 2.22
CA ASN A 392 -16.28 -7.42 2.08
C ASN A 392 -15.49 -8.69 2.43
N THR A 393 -15.34 -9.57 1.43
CA THR A 393 -14.62 -10.85 1.56
C THR A 393 -13.19 -10.78 1.04
N GLY A 394 -12.89 -9.79 0.19
CA GLY A 394 -11.62 -9.70 -0.53
C GLY A 394 -10.60 -8.72 0.04
N ALA A 395 -11.00 -7.83 0.96
CA ALA A 395 -10.10 -6.84 1.54
C ALA A 395 -9.87 -7.06 3.04
N GLY A 396 -8.59 -6.99 3.44
CA GLY A 396 -8.20 -6.99 4.85
C GLY A 396 -8.52 -5.68 5.58
N HIS A 397 -9.10 -4.69 4.92
CA HIS A 397 -9.48 -3.39 5.49
C HIS A 397 -10.92 -3.05 5.10
N HIS A 398 -11.46 -1.91 5.53
CA HIS A 398 -12.83 -1.53 5.17
C HIS A 398 -12.96 -1.27 3.66
N VAL A 399 -14.18 -1.30 3.11
CA VAL A 399 -14.44 -0.95 1.70
C VAL A 399 -15.51 0.14 1.63
N PRO A 400 -15.20 1.31 1.03
CA PRO A 400 -13.89 1.73 0.52
C PRO A 400 -12.97 2.25 1.66
N THR A 401 -11.68 1.91 1.66
CA THR A 401 -10.71 2.45 2.63
C THR A 401 -9.92 3.67 2.12
N GLY A 402 -9.12 4.25 3.00
CA GLY A 402 -8.20 5.35 2.74
C GLY A 402 -8.78 6.71 3.02
N SER A 403 -8.53 7.66 2.11
CA SER A 403 -9.05 9.02 2.26
C SER A 403 -10.53 9.00 2.65
N PRO A 404 -10.94 9.73 3.70
CA PRO A 404 -12.33 9.75 4.17
C PRO A 404 -13.30 10.38 3.14
N MET A 405 -12.76 10.94 2.06
CA MET A 405 -13.54 11.45 0.92
C MET A 405 -14.11 10.31 0.07
N ARG A 406 -13.51 9.11 0.13
CA ARG A 406 -13.93 7.94 -0.66
C ARG A 406 -15.23 7.39 -0.12
N ASN A 407 -16.13 7.04 -1.04
CA ASN A 407 -17.45 6.52 -0.71
C ASN A 407 -17.94 5.56 -1.80
N MET A 408 -18.91 4.73 -1.45
CA MET A 408 -19.69 3.98 -2.42
C MET A 408 -21.16 4.39 -2.38
N VAL A 409 -21.84 4.21 -3.51
CA VAL A 409 -23.27 4.46 -3.66
C VAL A 409 -23.91 3.20 -4.26
N LEU A 410 -24.83 2.60 -3.52
CA LEU A 410 -25.75 1.58 -4.02
C LEU A 410 -26.98 2.29 -4.59
N LEU A 411 -27.20 2.16 -5.89
CA LEU A 411 -28.38 2.65 -6.59
C LEU A 411 -29.31 1.49 -6.92
N VAL A 412 -30.59 1.62 -6.55
CA VAL A 412 -31.64 0.63 -6.85
C VAL A 412 -32.77 1.32 -7.61
N GLU A 413 -32.83 1.07 -8.90
CA GLU A 413 -33.85 1.62 -9.77
C GLU A 413 -34.87 0.54 -10.16
N ALA A 414 -36.15 0.89 -10.16
CA ALA A 414 -37.21 0.02 -10.65
C ALA A 414 -38.10 0.78 -11.64
N ARG A 415 -38.33 0.21 -12.82
CA ARG A 415 -39.15 0.77 -13.91
C ARG A 415 -40.22 -0.20 -14.38
N ASP A 416 -41.34 0.31 -14.88
CA ASP A 416 -42.33 -0.50 -15.61
C ASP A 416 -41.89 -0.81 -17.06
N ALA A 417 -42.69 -1.59 -17.79
CA ALA A 417 -42.42 -1.93 -19.20
C ALA A 417 -42.35 -0.73 -20.16
N SER A 418 -42.91 0.43 -19.78
CA SER A 418 -42.85 1.67 -20.57
C SER A 418 -41.67 2.56 -20.16
N GLY A 419 -40.84 2.10 -19.21
CA GLY A 419 -39.66 2.81 -18.73
C GLY A 419 -39.97 3.83 -17.62
N ARG A 420 -41.20 3.90 -17.11
CA ARG A 420 -41.56 4.82 -16.03
C ARG A 420 -41.06 4.28 -14.69
N LEU A 421 -40.49 5.15 -13.86
CA LEU A 421 -40.03 4.80 -12.52
C LEU A 421 -41.20 4.35 -11.64
N LEU A 422 -40.99 3.27 -10.89
CA LEU A 422 -41.90 2.83 -9.85
C LEU A 422 -41.64 3.63 -8.57
N GLU A 423 -42.72 3.96 -7.86
CA GLU A 423 -42.63 4.68 -6.57
C GLU A 423 -42.02 3.77 -5.50
N GLN A 424 -40.90 4.18 -4.91
CA GLN A 424 -40.39 3.56 -3.69
C GLN A 424 -41.29 3.92 -2.50
N VAL A 425 -41.84 2.90 -1.84
CA VAL A 425 -42.71 3.04 -0.66
C VAL A 425 -42.03 2.66 0.65
N ASP A 426 -40.91 1.92 0.60
CA ASP A 426 -40.10 1.54 1.76
C ASP A 426 -38.62 1.32 1.38
N GLY A 427 -37.73 1.44 2.34
CA GLY A 427 -36.28 1.32 2.19
C GLY A 427 -35.53 2.66 2.24
N GLU A 428 -34.20 2.57 2.32
CA GLU A 428 -33.32 3.74 2.40
C GLU A 428 -33.30 4.56 1.10
N ARG A 429 -32.87 5.82 1.24
CA ARG A 429 -32.59 6.73 0.12
C ARG A 429 -31.15 7.19 0.19
N ILE A 430 -30.56 7.39 -0.97
CA ILE A 430 -29.18 7.83 -1.09
C ILE A 430 -29.02 9.21 -0.43
N PRO A 431 -28.02 9.41 0.43
CA PRO A 431 -27.83 10.63 1.21
C PRO A 431 -27.42 11.84 0.35
N GLN A 432 -27.65 13.06 0.87
CA GLN A 432 -27.37 14.33 0.17
C GLN A 432 -25.93 14.49 -0.30
N TRP A 433 -24.95 13.94 0.42
CA TRP A 433 -23.55 14.03 0.04
C TRP A 433 -23.22 13.33 -1.29
N ALA A 434 -24.12 12.47 -1.78
CA ALA A 434 -24.05 11.83 -3.08
C ALA A 434 -24.49 12.75 -4.25
N GLY A 435 -24.81 14.02 -3.97
CA GLY A 435 -25.04 15.07 -4.96
C GLY A 435 -26.52 15.24 -5.31
N GLU A 436 -26.96 16.49 -5.33
CA GLU A 436 -28.30 16.91 -5.75
C GLU A 436 -28.21 17.51 -7.16
N GLY A 437 -29.20 17.23 -8.02
CA GLY A 437 -29.22 17.69 -9.41
C GLY A 437 -29.41 16.54 -10.41
N PRO A 438 -29.08 16.75 -11.70
CA PRO A 438 -29.31 15.74 -12.73
C PRO A 438 -28.39 14.52 -12.58
N GLU A 439 -28.96 13.32 -12.77
CA GLU A 439 -28.26 12.03 -12.61
C GLU A 439 -27.09 11.84 -13.57
N GLU A 440 -27.15 12.44 -14.77
CA GLU A 440 -26.08 12.39 -15.78
C GLU A 440 -24.75 13.01 -15.30
N PHE A 441 -24.80 13.86 -14.28
CA PHE A 441 -23.62 14.43 -13.61
C PHE A 441 -23.22 13.67 -12.34
N GLY A 442 -23.80 12.48 -12.11
CA GLY A 442 -23.56 11.66 -10.93
C GLY A 442 -24.26 12.19 -9.67
N ASN A 443 -25.35 12.93 -9.79
CA ASN A 443 -26.14 13.35 -8.62
C ASN A 443 -27.20 12.30 -8.32
N TYR A 444 -27.08 11.61 -7.19
CA TYR A 444 -27.98 10.50 -6.83
C TYR A 444 -28.74 10.70 -5.53
N ALA A 445 -28.59 11.85 -4.87
CA ALA A 445 -29.28 12.12 -3.61
C ALA A 445 -30.81 11.95 -3.76
N GLY A 446 -31.42 11.30 -2.76
CA GLY A 446 -32.87 11.06 -2.70
C GLY A 446 -33.38 9.89 -3.53
N LEU A 447 -32.58 9.35 -4.47
CA LEU A 447 -32.95 8.13 -5.20
C LEU A 447 -32.93 6.90 -4.27
N PRO A 448 -33.66 5.82 -4.61
CA PRO A 448 -33.66 4.61 -3.80
C PRO A 448 -32.28 3.97 -3.80
N GLY A 449 -31.77 3.67 -2.60
CA GLY A 449 -30.41 3.18 -2.45
C GLY A 449 -29.78 3.54 -1.10
N LYS A 450 -28.47 3.36 -1.01
CA LYS A 450 -27.68 3.60 0.21
C LYS A 450 -26.29 4.16 -0.10
N GLY A 451 -25.77 5.00 0.77
CA GLY A 451 -24.38 5.46 0.73
C GLY A 451 -23.52 4.73 1.76
N TYR A 452 -22.27 4.40 1.39
CA TYR A 452 -21.28 3.76 2.27
C TYR A 452 -20.05 4.66 2.37
N ALA A 453 -19.86 5.34 3.50
CA ALA A 453 -18.80 6.33 3.67
C ALA A 453 -18.42 6.49 5.14
N LYS A 454 -17.21 7.02 5.39
CA LYS A 454 -16.86 7.61 6.68
C LYS A 454 -17.26 9.07 6.63
N ILE A 455 -18.29 9.45 7.38
CA ILE A 455 -18.80 10.82 7.43
C ILE A 455 -18.10 11.55 8.56
N LEU A 456 -17.41 12.62 8.19
CA LEU A 456 -16.80 13.55 9.13
C LEU A 456 -17.70 14.77 9.26
N SER A 457 -17.86 15.29 10.48
CA SER A 457 -18.47 16.61 10.70
C SER A 457 -17.56 17.49 11.52
N THR A 458 -17.64 18.80 11.27
CA THR A 458 -16.84 19.79 12.01
C THR A 458 -17.70 20.43 13.09
N PRO A 459 -17.27 20.40 14.37
CA PRO A 459 -17.92 21.16 15.42
C PRO A 459 -17.57 22.66 15.36
N VAL A 460 -16.67 23.06 14.45
CA VAL A 460 -16.17 24.43 14.30
C VAL A 460 -16.74 25.04 13.03
N ALA A 461 -17.33 26.23 13.15
CA ALA A 461 -17.78 27.02 12.01
C ALA A 461 -16.62 27.34 11.05
N TYR A 462 -16.93 27.46 9.77
CA TYR A 462 -15.96 27.97 8.80
C TYR A 462 -15.73 29.47 9.03
N PRO A 463 -14.49 29.98 8.81
CA PRO A 463 -14.30 31.42 8.70
C PRO A 463 -15.23 31.97 7.62
N ALA A 464 -15.69 33.22 7.77
CA ALA A 464 -16.48 33.85 6.72
C ALA A 464 -15.66 33.88 5.41
N ASP A 465 -16.05 33.09 4.43
CA ASP A 465 -15.46 33.09 3.08
C ASP A 465 -16.47 33.73 2.11
N PRO A 466 -16.20 34.94 1.61
CA PRO A 466 -17.06 35.61 0.63
C PRO A 466 -17.31 34.81 -0.66
N ARG A 467 -16.48 33.81 -0.97
CA ARG A 467 -16.63 32.91 -2.13
C ARG A 467 -17.67 31.82 -1.90
N LEU A 468 -18.05 31.55 -0.65
CA LEU A 468 -19.02 30.52 -0.25
C LEU A 468 -20.41 31.09 0.05
N GLY A 469 -20.67 32.36 -0.31
CA GLY A 469 -21.92 33.05 0.04
C GLY A 469 -21.91 33.59 1.47
N ASP A 470 -23.04 34.11 1.93
CA ASP A 470 -23.26 34.87 3.18
C ASP A 470 -23.01 34.10 4.50
N GLY A 471 -22.35 32.94 4.43
CA GLY A 471 -21.47 32.41 5.47
C GLY A 471 -22.17 32.02 6.76
N ARG A 472 -22.32 30.70 6.99
CA ARG A 472 -22.45 30.09 8.34
C ARG A 472 -22.53 28.56 8.34
N ALA A 473 -22.97 27.92 7.25
CA ALA A 473 -23.14 26.46 7.23
C ALA A 473 -21.78 25.76 7.05
N PRO A 474 -21.43 24.80 7.92
CA PRO A 474 -20.26 23.96 7.70
C PRO A 474 -20.36 23.18 6.39
N ILE A 475 -19.24 23.04 5.68
CA ILE A 475 -19.16 22.07 4.57
C ILE A 475 -19.45 20.69 5.14
N TYR A 476 -20.39 19.99 4.51
CA TYR A 476 -20.80 18.64 4.87
C TYR A 476 -20.66 17.70 3.66
N PRO A 477 -20.05 16.52 3.82
CA PRO A 477 -19.21 16.11 4.95
C PRO A 477 -17.98 17.03 5.09
N ALA A 478 -17.41 17.11 6.29
CA ALA A 478 -16.24 17.95 6.56
C ALA A 478 -14.97 17.32 5.95
N PRO A 479 -14.05 18.12 5.37
CA PRO A 479 -12.76 17.63 4.96
C PRO A 479 -11.85 17.40 6.17
N HIS A 480 -11.00 16.38 6.11
CA HIS A 480 -10.16 15.94 7.23
C HIS A 480 -9.10 16.96 7.70
N TRP A 481 -8.74 17.95 6.85
CA TRP A 481 -7.81 19.00 7.25
C TRP A 481 -8.44 20.06 8.18
N ARG A 482 -9.76 20.05 8.34
CA ARG A 482 -10.47 20.85 9.36
C ARG A 482 -10.65 20.02 10.62
N ARG A 483 -10.82 20.64 11.78
CA ARG A 483 -11.13 19.90 13.02
C ARG A 483 -12.45 19.14 12.83
N PHE A 484 -12.43 17.83 13.02
CA PHE A 484 -13.59 16.98 12.80
C PHE A 484 -13.81 15.97 13.91
N VAL A 485 -15.01 15.38 13.92
CA VAL A 485 -15.35 14.12 14.58
C VAL A 485 -15.87 13.14 13.53
N VAL A 486 -15.81 11.84 13.81
CA VAL A 486 -16.51 10.84 12.99
C VAL A 486 -17.97 10.87 13.41
N GLU A 487 -18.85 11.26 12.51
CA GLU A 487 -20.30 11.27 12.72
C GLU A 487 -20.89 9.87 12.48
N SER A 488 -20.50 9.25 11.37
CA SER A 488 -20.83 7.86 11.05
C SER A 488 -19.69 7.20 10.26
N ASP A 489 -19.64 5.88 10.31
CA ASP A 489 -18.79 5.08 9.43
C ASP A 489 -19.63 3.92 8.89
N ASP A 490 -20.27 4.16 7.76
CA ASP A 490 -21.16 3.22 7.07
C ASP A 490 -20.39 2.40 6.02
N ARG A 491 -19.05 2.45 6.01
CA ARG A 491 -18.23 1.60 5.14
C ARG A 491 -18.38 0.15 5.55
N ILE A 492 -18.17 -0.78 4.62
CA ILE A 492 -18.29 -2.21 4.92
C ILE A 492 -16.98 -2.67 5.59
N PRO A 493 -16.98 -3.10 6.86
CA PRO A 493 -15.76 -3.49 7.56
C PRO A 493 -15.05 -4.69 6.91
N ALA A 494 -13.78 -4.92 7.21
CA ALA A 494 -13.07 -6.12 6.74
C ALA A 494 -13.80 -7.40 7.22
N GLY A 495 -14.16 -8.29 6.29
CA GLY A 495 -14.98 -9.48 6.61
C GLY A 495 -16.44 -9.19 6.95
N GLY A 496 -16.87 -7.92 6.89
CA GLY A 496 -18.22 -7.48 7.20
C GLY A 496 -19.19 -7.59 6.02
N GLU A 497 -20.46 -7.36 6.30
CA GLU A 497 -21.53 -7.33 5.31
C GLU A 497 -22.59 -6.28 5.66
N ASP A 498 -23.35 -5.84 4.65
CA ASP A 498 -24.55 -5.03 4.82
C ASP A 498 -25.65 -5.59 3.92
N ALA A 499 -26.90 -5.57 4.41
CA ALA A 499 -28.06 -6.04 3.67
C ALA A 499 -29.18 -5.00 3.69
N THR A 500 -29.60 -4.56 2.51
CA THR A 500 -30.65 -3.55 2.33
C THR A 500 -31.85 -4.15 1.59
N ALA A 501 -33.01 -3.55 1.81
CA ALA A 501 -34.25 -3.90 1.11
C ALA A 501 -35.01 -2.65 0.70
N TYR A 502 -35.60 -2.71 -0.49
CA TYR A 502 -36.37 -1.63 -1.10
C TYR A 502 -37.70 -2.19 -1.56
N ILE A 503 -38.78 -1.46 -1.31
CA ILE A 503 -40.11 -1.85 -1.76
C ILE A 503 -40.65 -0.79 -2.70
N PHE A 504 -41.09 -1.22 -3.88
CA PHE A 504 -41.70 -0.39 -4.90
C PHE A 504 -43.18 -0.75 -5.08
N ARG A 505 -44.01 0.27 -5.32
CA ARG A 505 -45.42 0.08 -5.66
C ARG A 505 -45.56 -0.35 -7.12
N MET A 506 -46.24 -1.48 -7.32
CA MET A 506 -46.63 -1.97 -8.63
C MET A 506 -48.11 -1.64 -8.85
N GLY A 507 -48.41 -0.74 -9.78
CA GLY A 507 -49.80 -0.42 -10.13
C GLY A 507 -50.61 -1.66 -10.56
N PRO A 508 -51.95 -1.60 -10.53
CA PRO A 508 -52.80 -2.72 -10.94
C PRO A 508 -52.49 -3.17 -12.38
N GLU A 509 -52.24 -2.22 -13.28
CA GLU A 509 -51.92 -2.47 -14.70
C GLU A 509 -50.43 -2.79 -14.98
N VAL A 510 -49.57 -2.73 -13.96
CA VAL A 510 -48.13 -2.99 -14.12
C VAL A 510 -47.87 -4.48 -13.95
N ASN A 511 -47.64 -5.20 -15.06
CA ASN A 511 -47.36 -6.64 -15.05
C ASN A 511 -45.88 -6.99 -15.17
N THR A 512 -45.05 -6.03 -15.54
CA THR A 512 -43.60 -6.19 -15.72
C THR A 512 -42.85 -5.12 -14.96
N ALA A 513 -41.78 -5.51 -14.29
CA ALA A 513 -40.83 -4.60 -13.66
C ALA A 513 -39.40 -4.88 -14.12
N HIS A 514 -38.67 -3.83 -14.45
CA HIS A 514 -37.24 -3.85 -14.74
C HIS A 514 -36.49 -3.22 -13.57
N VAL A 515 -35.62 -4.00 -12.93
CA VAL A 515 -34.82 -3.58 -11.78
C VAL A 515 -33.37 -3.45 -12.20
N ARG A 516 -32.77 -2.29 -11.97
CA ARG A 516 -31.34 -2.04 -12.14
C ARG A 516 -30.70 -1.77 -10.78
N ILE A 517 -29.66 -2.52 -10.46
CA ILE A 517 -28.92 -2.41 -9.21
C ILE A 517 -27.47 -2.12 -9.55
N GLN A 518 -26.93 -1.02 -9.04
CA GLN A 518 -25.54 -0.63 -9.27
C GLN A 518 -24.84 -0.31 -7.96
N LEU A 519 -23.61 -0.82 -7.79
CA LEU A 519 -22.69 -0.35 -6.76
C LEU A 519 -21.60 0.48 -7.43
N LEU A 520 -21.54 1.74 -7.06
CA LEU A 520 -20.63 2.74 -7.63
C LEU A 520 -19.59 3.12 -6.58
N HIS A 521 -18.32 3.24 -6.98
CA HIS A 521 -17.25 3.77 -6.14
C HIS A 521 -16.85 5.17 -6.57
N ARG A 522 -16.68 6.07 -5.59
CA ARG A 522 -16.28 7.47 -5.76
C ARG A 522 -15.01 7.80 -5.00
N ARG A 523 -14.18 8.66 -5.60
CA ARG A 523 -12.99 9.21 -4.93
C ARG A 523 -13.32 10.25 -3.86
N THR A 524 -14.45 10.92 -4.02
CA THR A 524 -14.82 12.12 -3.28
C THR A 524 -16.34 12.26 -3.19
N PHE A 525 -16.82 13.08 -2.26
CA PHE A 525 -18.23 13.44 -2.19
C PHE A 525 -18.64 14.34 -3.36
N ARG A 526 -19.83 14.09 -3.90
CA ARG A 526 -20.35 14.82 -5.08
C ARG A 526 -20.82 16.22 -4.71
N ILE A 527 -21.30 16.41 -3.49
CA ILE A 527 -21.78 17.70 -2.95
C ILE A 527 -20.70 18.79 -2.89
N TRP A 528 -19.41 18.43 -3.00
CA TRP A 528 -18.31 19.40 -3.03
C TRP A 528 -18.09 20.07 -4.39
N PHE A 529 -18.91 19.74 -5.39
CA PHE A 529 -18.85 20.27 -6.75
C PHE A 529 -20.20 20.89 -7.11
N GLU A 530 -20.22 21.80 -8.08
CA GLU A 530 -21.45 22.30 -8.70
C GLU A 530 -22.34 21.16 -9.23
N ALA A 531 -23.67 21.30 -9.19
CA ALA A 531 -24.60 20.24 -9.59
C ALA A 531 -24.42 19.81 -11.06
N GLU A 532 -24.05 20.71 -11.95
CA GLU A 532 -23.82 20.46 -13.37
C GLU A 532 -22.32 20.36 -13.73
N ALA A 533 -21.42 20.42 -12.73
CA ALA A 533 -20.02 20.13 -12.99
C ALA A 533 -19.86 18.68 -13.45
N LYS A 534 -19.04 18.47 -14.48
CA LYS A 534 -18.54 17.14 -14.79
C LYS A 534 -17.89 16.55 -13.53
N PHE A 535 -18.17 15.30 -13.21
CA PHE A 535 -17.60 14.64 -12.03
C PHE A 535 -16.47 13.71 -12.48
N ASP A 536 -15.40 13.59 -11.69
CA ASP A 536 -14.36 12.56 -11.91
C ASP A 536 -15.04 11.20 -11.69
N GLY A 537 -15.52 10.63 -12.79
CA GLY A 537 -16.69 9.75 -12.86
C GLY A 537 -16.68 8.54 -11.92
N ASP A 538 -17.87 7.96 -11.79
CA ASP A 538 -18.10 6.82 -10.92
C ASP A 538 -17.54 5.52 -11.51
N LEU A 539 -16.94 4.70 -10.65
CA LEU A 539 -16.50 3.36 -11.04
C LEU A 539 -17.56 2.33 -10.68
N THR A 540 -18.15 1.67 -11.68
CA THR A 540 -19.14 0.61 -11.45
C THR A 540 -18.46 -0.68 -10.97
N LEU A 541 -18.57 -0.95 -9.68
CA LEU A 541 -18.08 -2.19 -9.05
C LEU A 541 -19.01 -3.35 -9.35
N PHE A 542 -20.31 -3.13 -9.30
CA PHE A 542 -21.33 -4.14 -9.58
C PHE A 542 -22.47 -3.51 -10.37
N GLU A 543 -23.01 -4.25 -11.34
CA GLU A 543 -24.28 -3.92 -11.99
C GLU A 543 -25.07 -5.20 -12.24
N ARG A 544 -26.37 -5.18 -11.92
CA ARG A 544 -27.30 -6.25 -12.27
C ARG A 544 -28.62 -5.65 -12.74
N ASN A 545 -29.07 -6.15 -13.89
CA ASN A 545 -30.38 -5.84 -14.46
C ASN A 545 -31.26 -7.10 -14.35
N GLN A 546 -32.48 -6.96 -13.85
CA GLN A 546 -33.44 -8.04 -13.69
C GLN A 546 -34.78 -7.62 -14.29
N SER A 547 -35.45 -8.54 -14.98
CA SER A 547 -36.82 -8.32 -15.47
C SER A 547 -37.73 -9.33 -14.80
N LEU A 548 -38.80 -8.85 -14.17
CA LEU A 548 -39.77 -9.65 -13.46
C LEU A 548 -41.13 -9.48 -14.11
N GLN A 549 -41.90 -10.57 -14.17
CA GLN A 549 -43.29 -10.56 -14.60
C GLN A 549 -44.15 -11.19 -13.49
N ARG A 550 -45.37 -10.68 -13.33
CA ARG A 550 -46.36 -11.16 -12.35
C ARG A 550 -46.85 -12.58 -12.65
#